data_AF-A0A6G2W3J7-F1
#
_entry.id   AF-A0A6G2W3J7-F1
#
_cell.length_a   1.000
_cell.length_b   1.000
_cell.length_c   1.000
_cell.angle_alpha   90.00
_cell.angle_beta   90.00
_cell.angle_gamma   90.00
#
_symmetry.space_group_name_H-M   'P 1'
#
loop_
_entity.id
_entity.type
_entity.pdbx_description
1 polymer ?
#
loop_
_entity_poly.entity_id
_entity_poly.type
_entity_poly.pdbx_seq_one_letter_code
_entity_poly.pdbx_strand_id
1 'polypeptide(L)'
;MTLPVPRAADLRRESLSGLLDRVERSLQVRLNRETVVRKRRTMGARTDRDTWVRTELRGFGRIGAQGWNRPEIAADLSGVAMPSWHAGFA
;
A
#
# COMPACT_ATOMS: atom_id res chain seq x y z
N MET A 1 22.16 -22.36 -13.36
CA MET A 1 21.84 -22.07 -11.95
C MET A 1 20.46 -21.41 -11.93
N THR A 2 19.44 -22.11 -11.43
CA THR A 2 18.07 -21.56 -11.36
C THR A 2 17.99 -20.69 -10.11
N LEU A 3 17.93 -19.37 -10.30
CA LEU A 3 17.69 -18.47 -9.18
C LEU A 3 16.30 -18.77 -8.62
N PRO A 4 16.14 -18.91 -7.29
CA PRO A 4 14.84 -19.14 -6.70
C PRO A 4 13.92 -17.99 -7.08
N VAL A 5 12.79 -18.31 -7.74
CA VAL A 5 11.77 -17.30 -8.04
C VAL A 5 11.32 -16.72 -6.71
N PRO A 6 11.46 -15.41 -6.48
CA PRO A 6 11.01 -14.79 -5.24
C PRO A 6 9.56 -15.17 -5.03
N ARG A 7 9.25 -15.81 -3.89
CA ARG A 7 7.88 -16.19 -3.57
C ARG A 7 7.05 -14.92 -3.65
N ALA A 8 5.99 -14.94 -4.47
CA ALA A 8 5.16 -13.76 -4.67
C ALA A 8 4.61 -13.32 -3.30
N ALA A 9 5.11 -12.18 -2.80
CA ALA A 9 4.74 -11.67 -1.50
C ALA A 9 3.23 -11.43 -1.44
N ASP A 10 2.59 -11.89 -0.36
CA ASP A 10 1.13 -11.91 -0.22
C ASP A 10 0.73 -11.56 1.21
N LEU A 11 0.05 -10.42 1.38
CA LEU A 11 -0.42 -9.95 2.70
C LEU A 11 -1.39 -10.90 3.41
N ARG A 12 -1.92 -11.90 2.69
CA ARG A 12 -2.70 -12.98 3.31
C ARG A 12 -1.86 -13.97 4.10
N ARG A 13 -0.53 -13.97 3.91
CA ARG A 13 0.40 -14.97 4.45
C ARG A 13 1.58 -14.34 5.20
N GLU A 14 1.93 -13.10 4.87
CA GLU A 14 3.06 -12.36 5.45
C GLU A 14 2.75 -11.85 6.86
N SER A 15 3.80 -11.72 7.69
CA SER A 15 3.70 -11.02 8.98
C SER A 15 3.49 -9.52 8.75
N LEU A 16 2.63 -8.90 9.55
CA LEU A 16 2.27 -7.50 9.37
C LEU A 16 3.26 -6.52 9.99
N SER A 17 3.94 -6.90 11.07
CA SER A 17 4.73 -5.95 11.87
C SER A 17 5.80 -5.27 11.02
N GLY A 18 6.65 -6.04 10.34
CA GLY A 18 7.73 -5.50 9.51
C GLY A 18 7.26 -4.66 8.32
N LEU A 19 6.10 -4.97 7.76
CA LEU A 19 5.52 -4.18 6.68
C LEU A 19 5.02 -2.82 7.17
N LEU A 20 4.27 -2.80 8.27
CA LEU A 20 3.75 -1.57 8.84
C LEU A 20 4.90 -0.65 9.26
N ASP A 21 5.97 -1.19 9.84
CA ASP A 21 7.16 -0.42 10.20
C ASP A 21 7.83 0.18 8.95
N ARG A 22 7.85 -0.54 7.81
CA ARG A 22 8.35 -0.02 6.54
C ARG A 22 7.48 1.11 6.00
N VAL A 23 6.15 0.98 6.09
CA VAL A 23 5.20 2.01 5.65
C VAL A 23 5.35 3.27 6.49
N GLU A 24 5.40 3.14 7.82
CA GLU A 24 5.62 4.25 8.76
C GLU A 24 6.92 4.99 8.45
N ARG A 25 8.02 4.26 8.21
CA ARG A 25 9.32 4.84 7.83
C ARG A 25 9.30 5.49 6.45
N SER A 26 8.64 4.91 5.46
CA SER A 26 8.66 5.46 4.09
C SER A 26 7.80 6.72 3.97
N LEU A 27 6.65 6.74 4.65
CA LEU A 27 5.71 7.86 4.62
C LEU A 27 5.90 8.86 5.76
N GLN A 28 6.83 8.58 6.70
CA GLN A 28 7.10 9.41 7.88
C GLN A 28 5.83 9.68 8.71
N VAL A 29 5.00 8.65 8.91
CA VAL A 29 3.75 8.68 9.71
C VAL A 29 3.77 7.58 10.76
N ARG A 30 2.92 7.71 11.80
CA ARG A 30 2.63 6.60 12.72
C ARG A 30 1.27 6.00 12.41
N LEU A 31 1.17 4.67 12.32
CA LEU A 31 -0.09 3.97 12.07
C LEU A 31 -0.70 3.51 13.39
N ASN A 32 -1.96 3.85 13.62
CA ASN A 32 -2.71 3.30 14.73
C ASN A 32 -3.01 1.81 14.46
N ARG A 33 -2.30 0.93 15.17
CA ARG A 33 -2.38 -0.53 15.02
C ARG A 33 -3.77 -1.10 15.35
N GLU A 34 -4.54 -0.41 16.19
CA GLU A 34 -5.91 -0.82 16.56
C GLU A 34 -6.91 -0.57 15.43
N THR A 35 -6.58 0.33 14.49
CA THR A 35 -7.44 0.66 13.34
C THR A 35 -7.12 -0.15 12.09
N VAL A 36 -6.26 -1.16 12.19
CA VAL A 36 -5.82 -1.95 11.05
C VAL A 36 -6.99 -2.77 10.49
N VAL A 37 -7.40 -2.44 9.27
CA VAL A 37 -8.39 -3.20 8.50
C VAL A 37 -7.69 -4.01 7.43
N ARG A 38 -7.90 -5.33 7.42
CA ARG A 38 -7.40 -6.22 6.36
C ARG A 38 -8.51 -6.55 5.37
N LYS A 39 -8.24 -6.35 4.08
CA LYS A 39 -9.16 -6.77 3.01
C LYS A 39 -8.39 -7.39 1.84
N ARG A 40 -8.52 -8.70 1.69
CA ARG A 40 -7.87 -9.51 0.63
C ARG A 40 -6.35 -9.30 0.62
N ARG A 41 -5.84 -8.48 -0.31
CA ARG A 41 -4.39 -8.17 -0.49
C ARG A 41 -4.03 -6.75 -0.07
N THR A 42 -4.97 -6.05 0.55
CA THR A 42 -4.78 -4.68 1.00
C THR A 42 -5.00 -4.55 2.48
N MET A 43 -4.34 -3.57 3.06
CA MET A 43 -4.52 -3.16 4.46
C MET A 43 -4.75 -1.68 4.52
N GLY A 44 -5.61 -1.24 5.43
CA GLY A 44 -5.82 0.17 5.75
C GLY A 44 -5.51 0.42 7.22
N ALA A 45 -4.91 1.55 7.54
CA ALA A 45 -4.77 2.01 8.92
C ALA A 45 -4.83 3.53 8.99
N ARG A 46 -5.36 4.06 10.09
CA ARG A 46 -5.38 5.48 10.39
C ARG A 46 -3.98 5.95 10.80
N THR A 47 -3.57 7.12 10.33
CA THR A 47 -2.32 7.79 10.72
C THR A 47 -2.53 8.72 11.92
N ASP A 48 -1.45 9.09 12.58
CA ASP A 48 -1.39 10.17 13.58
C ASP A 48 -1.76 11.57 13.04
N ARG A 49 -1.84 11.74 11.73
CA ARG A 49 -2.23 13.00 11.07
C ARG A 49 -3.71 13.06 10.66
N ASP A 50 -4.55 12.23 11.30
CA ASP A 50 -5.98 12.11 10.99
C ASP A 50 -6.32 11.64 9.54
N THR A 51 -5.31 11.15 8.79
CA THR A 51 -5.50 10.54 7.46
C THR A 51 -5.54 9.01 7.51
N TRP A 52 -5.83 8.37 6.36
CA TRP A 52 -5.78 6.92 6.19
C TRP A 52 -4.74 6.52 5.14
N VAL A 53 -3.95 5.49 5.45
CA VAL A 53 -3.04 4.86 4.49
C VAL A 53 -3.59 3.50 4.08
N ARG A 54 -3.66 3.25 2.77
CA ARG A 54 -3.98 1.93 2.20
C ARG A 54 -2.74 1.34 1.55
N THR A 55 -2.31 0.19 2.04
CA THR A 55 -1.12 -0.53 1.57
C THR A 55 -1.51 -1.80 0.82
N GLU A 56 -0.80 -2.09 -0.26
CA GLU A 56 -0.90 -3.34 -1.01
C GLU A 56 0.51 -3.84 -1.35
N LEU A 57 0.76 -5.14 -1.16
CA LEU A 57 2.05 -5.77 -1.48
C LEU A 57 1.91 -6.66 -2.71
N ARG A 58 2.78 -6.45 -3.69
CA ARG A 58 2.78 -7.18 -4.96
C ARG A 58 4.21 -7.43 -5.42
N GLY A 59 4.41 -8.51 -6.17
CA GLY A 59 5.66 -8.72 -6.90
C GLY A 59 5.87 -7.65 -7.98
N PHE A 60 7.12 -7.27 -8.21
CA PHE A 60 7.53 -6.17 -9.09
C PHE A 60 6.91 -6.25 -10.50
N GLY A 61 6.87 -7.44 -11.10
CA GLY A 61 6.26 -7.65 -12.43
C GLY A 61 4.76 -7.36 -12.53
N ARG A 62 4.04 -7.21 -11.40
CA ARG A 62 2.61 -6.86 -11.37
C ARG A 62 2.35 -5.38 -11.06
N ILE A 63 3.37 -4.61 -10.69
CA ILE A 63 3.22 -3.19 -10.35
C ILE A 63 2.95 -2.37 -11.62
N GLY A 64 3.64 -2.64 -12.72
CA GLY A 64 3.43 -1.92 -13.98
C GLY A 64 2.02 -2.08 -14.57
N ALA A 65 1.55 -3.32 -14.71
CA ALA A 65 0.28 -3.61 -15.39
C ALA A 65 -1.00 -3.32 -14.57
N GLN A 66 -0.89 -3.13 -13.24
CA GLN A 66 -2.06 -2.99 -12.35
C GLN A 66 -1.91 -1.91 -11.28
N GLY A 67 -0.77 -1.23 -11.21
CA GLY A 67 -0.53 -0.13 -10.28
C GLY A 67 -1.25 1.16 -10.67
N TRP A 68 -1.57 1.30 -11.97
CA TRP A 68 -2.17 2.50 -12.55
C TRP A 68 -3.71 2.48 -12.63
N ASN A 69 -4.36 1.32 -12.49
CA ASN A 69 -5.80 1.15 -12.79
C ASN A 69 -6.81 1.78 -11.79
N ARG A 70 -6.43 2.74 -10.95
CA ARG A 70 -7.34 3.36 -9.97
C ARG A 70 -7.15 4.86 -9.73
N PRO A 71 -5.93 5.42 -9.69
CA PRO A 71 -5.73 6.87 -9.58
C PRO A 71 -6.30 7.65 -10.77
N GLU A 72 -6.22 7.10 -11.98
CA GLU A 72 -6.75 7.75 -13.20
C GLU A 72 -8.28 7.84 -13.17
N ILE A 73 -8.99 6.78 -12.75
CA ILE A 73 -10.45 6.80 -12.58
C ILE A 73 -10.85 7.78 -11.46
N ALA A 74 -10.02 7.92 -10.43
CA ALA A 74 -10.26 8.93 -9.41
C ALA A 74 -10.09 10.35 -10.00
N ALA A 75 -9.11 10.58 -10.87
CA ALA A 75 -8.92 11.87 -11.53
C ALA A 75 -10.11 12.33 -12.39
N ASP A 76 -10.96 11.39 -12.84
CA ASP A 76 -12.21 11.69 -13.56
C ASP A 76 -13.38 12.11 -12.64
N LEU A 77 -13.28 11.95 -11.32
CA LEU A 77 -14.34 12.34 -10.39
C LEU A 77 -14.30 13.85 -10.12
N SER A 78 -15.36 14.55 -10.53
CA SER A 78 -15.55 15.97 -10.23
C SER A 78 -16.16 16.19 -8.84
N GLY A 79 -15.70 17.22 -8.12
CA GLY A 79 -16.30 17.63 -6.83
C GLY A 79 -15.87 16.80 -5.61
N VAL A 80 -14.98 15.82 -5.80
CA VAL A 80 -14.34 15.05 -4.71
C VAL A 80 -12.90 15.50 -4.58
N ALA A 81 -12.45 15.85 -3.37
CA ALA A 81 -11.06 16.20 -3.11
C ALA A 81 -10.15 15.01 -3.45
N MET A 82 -9.31 15.17 -4.48
CA MET A 82 -8.38 14.12 -4.91
C MET A 82 -7.10 14.16 -4.10
N PRO A 83 -6.61 13.00 -3.60
CA PRO A 83 -5.28 12.95 -3.02
C PRO A 83 -4.24 13.20 -4.12
N SER A 84 -3.26 14.07 -3.83
CA SER A 84 -2.10 14.24 -4.71
C SER A 84 -1.15 13.06 -4.58
N TRP A 85 -0.45 12.73 -5.67
CA TRP A 85 0.62 11.74 -5.62
C TRP A 85 1.72 12.23 -4.68
N HIS A 86 2.06 11.40 -3.68
CA HIS A 86 3.00 11.80 -2.63
C HIS A 86 4.45 11.45 -2.98
N ALA A 87 4.74 10.17 -3.26
CA ALA A 87 6.08 9.67 -3.56
C ALA A 87 6.05 8.20 -4.04
N GLY A 88 7.17 7.75 -4.62
CA GLY A 88 7.46 6.34 -4.91
C GLY A 88 8.77 5.92 -4.24
N PHE A 89 8.80 4.73 -3.65
CA PHE A 89 9.96 4.19 -2.92
C PHE A 89 10.27 2.77 -3.42
N ALA A 90 11.56 2.44 -3.62
CA ALA A 90 12.03 1.11 -3.99
C ALA A 90 12.24 0.22 -2.75
#